data_AF-I3SP40-F1
#
_entry.id   AF-I3SP40-F1
#
_cell.length_a   1.000
_cell.length_b   1.000
_cell.length_c   1.000
_cell.angle_alpha   90.00
_cell.angle_beta   90.00
_cell.angle_gamma   90.00
#
_symmetry.space_group_name_H-M   'P 1'
#
loop_
_entity.id
_entity.type
_entity.pdbx_description
1 polymer ?
#
loop_
_entity_poly.entity_id
_entity_poly.type
_entity_poly.pdbx_seq_one_letter_code
_entity_poly.pdbx_strand_id
1 'polypeptide(L)'
;MVAMAAATASSQLIFSKPCSPSRLCPFQLCVFDTKSVLSSSRRKHVSGSGGVRCMVVGEVAAETKKRSSYELITLTSWLLKQEQTGVIDAELTIVLNSISLACKQIASLVQRANISNLTGVQGAVNIQGEDQKKLDVVSNEVFSNCLRSSGRTGIIASEEEDVPVAVEESYSGNYIVVFDPLDGSSNIDAAVSTGSIFGIYSPNDECLADVGNESDDPTLGTEEQRCIVNVCQPGSNLLAAGYCMYSSSVIFVLTIGKGVFVFTLDPMYGEFVLTQENLQIPKSGKIYSFNEGNYKLWDDNLKKYIDDLKEPGANGKPYSARYIGFGR
;
A
#
# COMPACT_ATOMS: atom_id res chain seq x y z
N MET A 1 57.69 -5.13 36.46
CA MET A 1 58.59 -3.97 36.32
C MET A 1 57.89 -2.95 35.43
N VAL A 2 57.67 -1.75 35.97
CA VAL A 2 57.23 -0.48 35.32
C VAL A 2 55.82 -0.53 34.67
N ALA A 3 54.73 -0.01 35.24
CA ALA A 3 54.37 1.28 35.87
C ALA A 3 53.90 2.39 34.88
N MET A 4 52.82 3.05 35.30
CA MET A 4 52.32 4.39 34.92
C MET A 4 51.65 4.56 33.54
N ALA A 5 50.70 5.48 33.33
CA ALA A 5 49.84 6.30 34.18
C ALA A 5 48.80 7.00 33.27
N ALA A 6 47.79 7.57 33.93
CA ALA A 6 46.63 8.30 33.42
C ALA A 6 46.90 9.46 32.45
N ALA A 7 45.87 9.78 31.64
CA ALA A 7 45.43 11.16 31.42
C ALA A 7 43.92 11.19 31.09
N THR A 8 43.16 11.72 32.03
CA THR A 8 41.76 12.15 31.92
C THR A 8 41.68 13.49 31.19
N ALA A 9 40.68 13.66 30.33
CA ALA A 9 40.26 14.99 29.87
C ALA A 9 38.73 15.05 29.85
N SER A 10 38.19 15.62 30.93
CA SER A 10 36.80 16.07 31.04
C SER A 10 36.55 17.25 30.11
N SER A 11 35.38 17.30 29.47
CA SER A 11 34.79 18.55 28.98
C SER A 11 33.32 18.58 29.38
N GLN A 12 33.05 19.29 30.46
CA GLN A 12 31.74 19.79 30.83
C GLN A 12 31.48 21.12 30.10
N LEU A 13 30.37 21.26 29.39
CA LEU A 13 29.73 22.53 29.06
C LEU A 13 28.21 22.27 28.97
N ILE A 14 27.48 22.41 30.08
CA ILE A 14 26.71 23.59 30.52
C ILE A 14 25.44 23.83 29.68
N PHE A 15 24.31 23.51 30.33
CA PHE A 15 22.95 23.98 30.03
C PHE A 15 22.88 25.51 29.90
N SER A 16 22.14 26.01 28.91
CA SER A 16 21.38 27.27 29.06
C SER A 16 20.31 27.48 27.96
N LYS A 17 19.04 27.41 28.38
CA LYS A 17 17.96 28.31 27.94
C LYS A 17 18.13 29.62 28.74
N PRO A 18 17.77 30.83 28.26
CA PRO A 18 16.38 31.29 28.01
C PRO A 18 16.33 32.27 26.80
N CYS A 19 15.30 33.03 26.41
CA CYS A 19 14.03 33.48 26.95
C CYS A 19 13.21 34.07 25.77
N SER A 20 11.87 34.02 25.85
CA SER A 20 10.96 34.86 25.05
C SER A 20 11.11 36.34 25.38
N PRO A 21 10.57 37.22 24.51
CA PRO A 21 9.69 38.24 25.03
C PRO A 21 8.35 38.31 24.28
N SER A 22 7.30 38.25 25.08
CA SER A 22 5.94 38.71 24.82
C SER A 22 5.87 40.16 24.34
N ARG A 23 4.95 40.47 23.41
CA ARG A 23 4.12 41.69 23.43
C ARG A 23 2.81 41.46 22.68
N LEU A 24 1.78 42.10 23.24
CA LEU A 24 0.35 41.91 23.07
C LEU A 24 -0.26 42.76 21.92
N CYS A 25 -1.50 42.39 21.58
CA CYS A 25 -2.66 43.22 21.17
C CYS A 25 -2.96 43.42 19.65
N PRO A 26 -4.23 43.67 19.25
CA PRO A 26 -5.39 42.76 19.34
C PRO A 26 -6.33 42.81 18.08
N PHE A 27 -7.42 42.02 18.11
CA PHE A 27 -8.66 42.10 17.30
C PHE A 27 -8.63 41.66 15.81
N GLN A 28 -9.29 40.55 15.47
CA GLN A 28 -10.71 40.51 15.07
C GLN A 28 -11.17 39.07 14.74
N LEU A 29 -12.02 38.50 15.59
CA LEU A 29 -12.84 37.33 15.31
C LEU A 29 -14.08 37.79 14.54
N CYS A 30 -14.30 37.30 13.32
CA CYS A 30 -15.60 37.39 12.65
C CYS A 30 -16.41 36.12 12.93
N VAL A 31 -17.33 36.24 13.88
CA VAL A 31 -18.46 35.32 14.06
C VAL A 31 -19.56 35.78 13.12
N PHE A 32 -20.01 34.91 12.21
CA PHE A 32 -21.27 35.12 11.47
C PHE A 32 -22.38 34.36 12.19
N ASP A 33 -23.25 35.11 12.86
CA ASP A 33 -24.54 34.64 13.35
C ASP A 33 -25.60 35.65 12.88
N THR A 34 -26.55 35.21 12.06
CA THR A 34 -27.79 35.97 11.83
C THR A 34 -28.97 35.02 11.74
N LYS A 35 -29.77 35.03 12.81
CA LYS A 35 -31.12 34.49 12.86
C LYS A 35 -32.10 35.39 12.10
N SER A 36 -33.02 34.71 11.40
CA SER A 36 -34.43 35.01 11.16
C SER A 36 -34.89 36.46 10.89
N VAL A 37 -35.51 36.65 9.72
CA VAL A 37 -36.67 37.53 9.58
C VAL A 37 -37.81 36.72 8.95
N LEU A 38 -38.81 36.42 9.78
CA LEU A 38 -40.15 36.02 9.38
C LEU A 38 -40.91 37.27 8.94
N SER A 39 -41.57 37.20 7.78
CA SER A 39 -42.68 38.08 7.43
C SER A 39 -43.78 37.28 6.73
N SER A 40 -44.90 37.20 7.43
CA SER A 40 -46.16 36.61 7.02
C SER A 40 -46.94 37.55 6.10
N SER A 41 -47.61 37.03 5.08
CA SER A 41 -48.95 37.50 4.67
C SER A 41 -49.70 36.48 3.81
N ARG A 42 -51.03 36.51 3.99
CA ARG A 42 -52.05 35.48 3.74
C ARG A 42 -52.79 35.70 2.40
N ARG A 43 -53.43 34.60 1.92
CA ARG A 43 -54.65 34.48 1.08
C ARG A 43 -54.45 34.73 -0.44
N LYS A 44 -55.10 34.04 -1.39
CA LYS A 44 -56.41 33.31 -1.44
C LYS A 44 -56.47 32.35 -2.66
N HIS A 45 -57.26 31.30 -2.53
CA HIS A 45 -57.72 30.34 -3.57
C HIS A 45 -58.52 31.00 -4.71
N VAL A 46 -58.33 30.57 -5.97
CA VAL A 46 -59.41 30.39 -6.99
C VAL A 46 -59.04 29.24 -7.93
N SER A 47 -60.03 28.37 -8.17
CA SER A 47 -60.06 27.20 -9.04
C SER A 47 -60.07 27.51 -10.54
N GLY A 48 -59.43 26.68 -11.36
CA GLY A 48 -59.59 26.67 -12.82
C GLY A 48 -59.10 25.35 -13.42
N SER A 49 -60.05 24.47 -13.72
CA SER A 49 -59.87 23.18 -14.40
C SER A 49 -59.23 23.34 -15.79
N GLY A 50 -58.19 22.55 -16.06
CA GLY A 50 -57.54 22.46 -17.37
C GLY A 50 -56.54 21.32 -17.36
N GLY A 51 -57.03 20.10 -17.57
CA GLY A 51 -56.21 18.90 -17.58
C GLY A 51 -55.17 18.94 -18.71
N VAL A 52 -53.89 18.87 -18.34
CA VAL A 52 -52.81 18.49 -19.24
C VAL A 52 -52.13 17.28 -18.63
N ARG A 53 -52.37 16.13 -19.24
CA ARG A 53 -51.78 14.85 -18.89
C ARG A 53 -50.34 14.85 -19.41
N CYS A 54 -49.38 15.27 -18.57
CA CYS A 54 -47.96 15.18 -18.92
C CYS A 54 -47.51 13.73 -18.72
N MET A 55 -47.22 13.03 -19.82
CA MET A 55 -46.64 11.70 -19.78
C MET A 55 -45.24 11.79 -19.18
N VAL A 56 -45.01 11.01 -18.12
CA VAL A 56 -43.67 10.68 -17.64
C VAL A 56 -43.01 9.83 -18.72
N VAL A 57 -42.14 10.43 -19.52
CA VAL A 57 -41.13 9.68 -20.26
C VAL A 57 -40.00 9.43 -19.27
N GLY A 58 -40.04 8.24 -18.68
CA GLY A 58 -38.91 7.70 -17.96
C GLY A 58 -37.85 7.28 -18.96
N GLU A 59 -36.79 8.08 -19.06
CA GLU A 59 -35.49 7.62 -19.52
C GLU A 59 -34.45 8.27 -18.61
N VAL A 60 -34.00 7.51 -17.60
CA VAL A 60 -32.73 7.82 -16.94
C VAL A 60 -31.65 7.33 -17.90
N ALA A 61 -31.42 8.10 -18.95
CA ALA A 61 -30.23 7.94 -19.77
C ALA A 61 -29.04 8.32 -18.87
N ALA A 62 -28.26 7.33 -18.47
CA ALA A 62 -26.99 7.56 -17.82
C ALA A 62 -26.10 8.35 -18.79
N GLU A 63 -26.02 9.66 -18.59
CA GLU A 63 -25.10 10.53 -19.32
C GLU A 63 -23.67 10.06 -19.04
N THR A 64 -23.06 9.38 -20.01
CA THR A 64 -21.62 9.20 -20.05
C THR A 64 -20.99 10.55 -20.36
N LYS A 65 -20.70 11.32 -19.31
CA LYS A 65 -19.86 12.53 -19.39
C LYS A 65 -18.57 12.15 -20.12
N LYS A 66 -18.38 12.65 -21.35
CA LYS A 66 -17.11 12.54 -22.07
C LYS A 66 -16.04 13.22 -21.20
N ARG A 67 -15.17 12.42 -20.55
CA ARG A 67 -14.01 12.94 -19.84
C ARG A 67 -13.14 13.70 -20.83
N SER A 68 -12.69 14.89 -20.43
CA SER A 68 -11.76 15.69 -21.22
C SER A 68 -10.47 14.91 -21.44
N SER A 69 -9.86 14.99 -22.62
CA SER A 69 -8.61 14.29 -22.95
C SER A 69 -7.41 14.72 -22.08
N TYR A 70 -7.57 15.78 -21.27
CA TYR A 70 -6.55 16.33 -20.38
C TYR A 70 -6.87 16.11 -18.89
N GLU A 71 -7.93 15.36 -18.57
CA GLU A 71 -8.30 15.09 -17.18
C GLU A 71 -7.42 13.96 -16.62
N LEU A 72 -6.35 14.35 -15.92
CA LEU A 72 -5.47 13.42 -15.20
C LEU A 72 -5.98 13.24 -13.78
N ILE A 73 -6.19 11.98 -13.37
CA ILE A 73 -6.54 11.64 -11.99
C ILE A 73 -5.31 11.04 -11.34
N THR A 74 -4.73 11.73 -10.36
CA THR A 74 -3.60 11.19 -9.58
C THR A 74 -4.10 10.21 -8.52
N LEU A 75 -3.22 9.33 -8.04
CA LEU A 75 -3.50 8.40 -6.93
C LEU A 75 -4.01 9.16 -5.70
N THR A 76 -3.35 10.26 -5.31
CA THR A 76 -3.77 11.08 -4.18
C THR A 76 -5.18 11.66 -4.39
N SER A 77 -5.48 12.19 -5.57
CA SER A 77 -6.82 12.71 -5.89
C SER A 77 -7.87 11.62 -5.88
N TRP A 78 -7.51 10.42 -6.36
CA TRP A 78 -8.39 9.26 -6.37
C TRP A 78 -8.68 8.77 -4.96
N LEU A 79 -7.68 8.67 -4.08
CA LEU A 79 -7.82 8.26 -2.68
C LEU A 79 -8.71 9.23 -1.90
N LEU A 80 -8.45 10.54 -2.00
CA LEU A 80 -9.29 11.56 -1.37
C LEU A 80 -10.74 11.50 -1.84
N LYS A 81 -10.97 11.13 -3.11
CA LYS A 81 -12.34 10.92 -3.61
C LYS A 81 -12.98 9.68 -2.98
N GLN A 82 -12.23 8.59 -2.79
CA GLN A 82 -12.74 7.41 -2.09
C GLN A 82 -13.08 7.72 -0.63
N GLU A 83 -12.24 8.52 0.04
CA GLU A 83 -12.47 9.03 1.40
C GLU A 83 -13.75 9.86 1.48
N GLN A 84 -13.93 10.83 0.57
CA GLN A 84 -15.14 11.66 0.50
C GLN A 84 -16.43 10.85 0.28
N THR A 85 -16.33 9.73 -0.46
CA THR A 85 -17.46 8.81 -0.66
C THR A 85 -17.69 7.85 0.50
N GLY A 86 -16.83 7.87 1.53
CA GLY A 86 -16.90 6.99 2.69
C GLY A 86 -16.55 5.54 2.39
N VAL A 87 -15.81 5.27 1.31
CA VAL A 87 -15.35 3.90 0.97
C VAL A 87 -14.16 3.51 1.83
N ILE A 88 -13.26 4.47 2.08
CA ILE A 88 -12.11 4.35 2.97
C ILE A 88 -12.16 5.49 3.98
N ASP A 89 -11.50 5.32 5.12
CA ASP A 89 -11.34 6.40 6.09
C ASP A 89 -10.07 7.24 5.80
N ALA A 90 -9.89 8.30 6.58
CA ALA A 90 -8.74 9.18 6.46
C ALA A 90 -7.42 8.48 6.83
N GLU A 91 -7.47 7.51 7.75
CA GLU A 91 -6.28 6.79 8.21
C GLU A 91 -5.75 5.85 7.12
N LEU A 92 -6.61 5.04 6.50
CA LEU A 92 -6.27 4.19 5.38
C LEU A 92 -5.80 5.00 4.17
N THR A 93 -6.37 6.19 3.96
CA THR A 93 -5.90 7.13 2.93
C THR A 93 -4.44 7.51 3.14
N ILE A 94 -4.04 7.80 4.39
CA ILE A 94 -2.65 8.11 4.74
C ILE A 94 -1.77 6.88 4.55
N VAL A 95 -2.19 5.70 5.02
CA VAL A 95 -1.42 4.45 4.88
C VAL A 95 -1.15 4.14 3.40
N LEU A 96 -2.18 4.19 2.54
CA LEU A 96 -2.05 3.95 1.10
C LEU A 96 -1.13 4.98 0.42
N ASN A 97 -1.22 6.24 0.83
CA ASN A 97 -0.34 7.29 0.31
C ASN A 97 1.11 7.07 0.75
N SER A 98 1.37 6.67 2.00
CA SER A 98 2.69 6.28 2.52
C SER A 98 3.28 5.08 1.78
N ILE A 99 2.48 4.05 1.50
CA ILE A 99 2.90 2.90 0.68
C ILE A 99 3.29 3.38 -0.72
N SER A 100 2.50 4.25 -1.35
CA SER A 100 2.83 4.78 -2.67
C SER A 100 4.15 5.57 -2.67
N LEU A 101 4.45 6.29 -1.59
CA LEU A 101 5.71 7.02 -1.42
C LEU A 101 6.89 6.06 -1.28
N ALA A 102 6.74 4.98 -0.49
CA ALA A 102 7.75 3.93 -0.38
C ALA A 102 8.04 3.31 -1.75
N CYS A 103 7.00 2.97 -2.52
CA CYS A 103 7.14 2.44 -3.87
C CYS A 103 7.84 3.41 -4.84
N LYS A 104 7.59 4.73 -4.75
CA LYS A 104 8.31 5.75 -5.55
C LYS A 104 9.81 5.76 -5.22
N GLN A 105 10.16 5.67 -3.93
CA GLN A 105 11.55 5.62 -3.48
C GLN A 105 12.25 4.33 -3.93
N ILE A 106 11.62 3.18 -3.72
CA ILE A 106 12.14 1.87 -4.15
C ILE A 106 12.31 1.84 -5.68
N ALA A 107 11.35 2.37 -6.44
CA ALA A 107 11.50 2.49 -7.89
C ALA A 107 12.77 3.27 -8.30
N SER A 108 13.06 4.38 -7.62
CA SER A 108 14.30 5.13 -7.85
C SER A 108 15.55 4.35 -7.44
N LEU A 109 15.49 3.53 -6.39
CA LEU A 109 16.62 2.71 -5.96
C LEU A 109 16.89 1.57 -6.96
N VAL A 110 15.85 0.87 -7.40
CA VAL A 110 15.94 -0.20 -8.41
C VAL A 110 16.54 0.34 -9.71
N GLN A 111 16.06 1.49 -10.21
CA GLN A 111 16.57 2.10 -11.44
C GLN A 111 18.05 2.52 -11.34
N ARG A 112 18.54 2.80 -10.13
CA ARG A 112 19.89 3.28 -9.87
C ARG A 112 20.80 2.22 -9.26
N ALA A 113 20.32 0.98 -9.06
CA ALA A 113 21.00 -0.04 -8.28
C ALA A 113 22.45 -0.30 -8.76
N ASN A 114 22.65 -0.36 -10.08
CA ASN A 114 23.96 -0.53 -10.71
C ASN A 114 24.89 0.68 -10.52
N ILE A 115 24.34 1.89 -10.37
CA ILE A 115 25.11 3.14 -10.17
C ILE A 115 25.51 3.29 -8.71
N SER A 116 24.61 2.94 -7.80
CA SER A 116 24.82 3.03 -6.35
C SER A 116 25.51 1.80 -5.75
N ASN A 117 25.91 0.82 -6.57
CA ASN A 117 26.48 -0.46 -6.13
C ASN A 117 25.61 -1.18 -5.07
N LEU A 118 24.29 -1.06 -5.21
CA LEU A 118 23.31 -1.79 -4.40
C LEU A 118 23.07 -3.22 -4.94
N THR A 119 23.70 -3.56 -6.07
CA THR A 119 23.76 -4.92 -6.60
C THR A 119 24.84 -5.74 -5.88
N GLY A 120 24.50 -6.96 -5.50
CA GLY A 120 25.41 -7.90 -4.83
C GLY A 120 24.99 -8.27 -3.41
N VAL A 121 25.63 -9.33 -2.91
CA VAL A 121 25.39 -9.93 -1.60
C VAL A 121 25.80 -9.01 -0.46
N GLN A 122 24.96 -8.91 0.57
CA GLN A 122 25.33 -8.26 1.84
C GLN A 122 26.12 -9.21 2.76
N GLY A 123 26.34 -10.47 2.34
CA GLY A 123 27.06 -11.49 3.11
C GLY A 123 26.26 -12.08 4.26
N ALA A 124 24.98 -11.73 4.38
CA ALA A 124 24.01 -12.33 5.29
C ALA A 124 23.08 -13.26 4.51
N VAL A 125 22.74 -14.40 5.09
CA VAL A 125 21.73 -15.33 4.57
C VAL A 125 20.41 -14.96 5.24
N ASN A 126 19.36 -14.73 4.45
CA ASN A 126 18.03 -14.42 4.97
C ASN A 126 17.37 -15.68 5.57
N ILE A 127 16.21 -15.46 6.20
CA ILE A 127 15.45 -16.49 6.94
C ILE A 127 14.90 -17.62 6.03
N GLN A 128 14.85 -17.38 4.72
CA GLN A 128 14.45 -18.35 3.70
C GLN A 128 15.64 -19.09 3.07
N GLY A 129 16.86 -18.84 3.58
CA GLY A 129 18.08 -19.52 3.14
C GLY A 129 18.71 -18.94 1.86
N GLU A 130 18.33 -17.72 1.49
CA GLU A 130 18.86 -17.03 0.31
C GLU A 130 19.88 -15.94 0.67
N ASP A 131 20.71 -15.62 -0.30
CA ASP A 131 21.69 -14.54 -0.22
C ASP A 131 20.98 -13.18 -0.14
N GLN A 132 20.97 -12.56 1.05
CA GLN A 132 20.30 -11.28 1.28
C GLN A 132 20.98 -10.20 0.44
N LYS A 133 20.23 -9.61 -0.51
CA LYS A 133 20.74 -8.53 -1.33
C LYS A 133 20.60 -7.22 -0.58
N LYS A 134 21.57 -6.31 -0.78
CA LYS A 134 21.55 -4.99 -0.16
C LYS A 134 20.28 -4.20 -0.48
N LEU A 135 19.69 -4.44 -1.64
CA LEU A 135 18.48 -3.74 -2.05
C LEU A 135 17.25 -4.19 -1.26
N ASP A 136 17.22 -5.43 -0.78
CA ASP A 136 16.11 -5.97 0.02
C ASP A 136 16.07 -5.28 1.39
N VAL A 137 17.23 -5.19 2.05
CA VAL A 137 17.39 -4.49 3.34
C VAL A 137 17.00 -3.02 3.21
N VAL A 138 17.50 -2.32 2.19
CA VAL A 138 17.17 -0.89 2.00
C VAL A 138 15.70 -0.70 1.65
N SER A 139 15.10 -1.61 0.87
CA SER A 139 13.68 -1.52 0.51
C SER A 139 12.80 -1.74 1.74
N ASN A 140 13.17 -2.68 2.61
CA ASN A 140 12.50 -2.89 3.90
C ASN A 140 12.58 -1.65 4.79
N GLU A 141 13.78 -1.04 4.95
CA GLU A 141 13.95 0.19 5.72
C GLU A 141 13.09 1.35 5.18
N VAL A 142 13.06 1.54 3.86
CA VAL A 142 12.24 2.57 3.20
C VAL A 142 10.76 2.36 3.50
N PHE A 143 10.28 1.12 3.37
CA PHE A 143 8.87 0.80 3.60
C PHE A 143 8.48 1.01 5.07
N SER A 144 9.28 0.48 5.99
CA SER A 144 9.11 0.64 7.43
C SER A 144 9.14 2.10 7.86
N ASN A 145 10.05 2.92 7.32
CA ASN A 145 10.13 4.34 7.64
C ASN A 145 8.93 5.14 7.10
N CYS A 146 8.47 4.85 5.87
CA CYS A 146 7.29 5.50 5.30
C CYS A 146 6.00 5.16 6.05
N LEU A 147 5.87 3.91 6.53
CA LEU A 147 4.73 3.48 7.35
C LEU A 147 4.81 4.00 8.78
N ARG A 148 5.99 3.97 9.42
CA ARG A 148 6.19 4.50 10.78
C ARG A 148 5.89 6.00 10.84
N SER A 149 6.43 6.77 9.89
CA SER A 149 6.17 8.22 9.79
C SER A 149 4.71 8.57 9.49
N SER A 150 3.90 7.62 9.03
CA SER A 150 2.46 7.82 8.88
C SER A 150 1.75 7.96 10.23
N GLY A 151 2.27 7.30 11.27
CA GLY A 151 1.65 7.22 12.59
C GLY A 151 0.27 6.52 12.61
N ARG A 152 -0.13 5.83 11.54
CA ARG A 152 -1.46 5.18 11.39
C ARG A 152 -1.41 3.66 11.30
N THR A 153 -0.23 3.07 11.15
CA THR A 153 -0.05 1.61 11.13
C THR A 153 0.27 1.13 12.53
N GLY A 154 -0.47 0.15 13.06
CA GLY A 154 -0.21 -0.43 14.38
C GLY A 154 0.85 -1.53 14.33
N ILE A 155 0.77 -2.40 13.32
CA ILE A 155 1.67 -3.53 13.16
C ILE A 155 2.18 -3.57 11.71
N ILE A 156 3.48 -3.78 11.57
CA ILE A 156 4.16 -4.01 10.30
C ILE A 156 4.70 -5.43 10.30
N ALA A 157 4.38 -6.19 9.25
CA ALA A 157 4.99 -7.49 8.99
C ALA A 157 5.70 -7.44 7.63
N SER A 158 7.00 -7.68 7.65
CA SER A 158 7.83 -7.72 6.45
C SER A 158 8.25 -9.16 6.18
N GLU A 159 8.38 -9.52 4.91
CA GLU A 159 8.99 -10.77 4.50
C GLU A 159 10.47 -10.87 4.96
N GLU A 160 11.17 -9.74 5.10
CA GLU A 160 12.59 -9.67 5.44
C GLU A 160 12.87 -9.74 6.97
N GLU A 161 11.83 -9.78 7.81
CA GLU A 161 11.95 -9.78 9.27
C GLU A 161 11.19 -10.96 9.90
N ASP A 162 11.83 -11.68 10.83
CA ASP A 162 11.22 -12.84 11.49
C ASP A 162 10.02 -12.49 12.37
N VAL A 163 10.07 -11.33 13.02
CA VAL A 163 9.10 -10.91 14.03
C VAL A 163 8.39 -9.66 13.52
N PRO A 164 7.06 -9.64 13.48
CA PRO A 164 6.33 -8.44 13.11
C PRO A 164 6.60 -7.31 14.11
N VAL A 165 6.88 -6.13 13.58
CA VAL A 165 7.28 -4.96 14.35
C VAL A 165 6.04 -4.14 14.69
N ALA A 166 5.76 -4.02 15.99
CA ALA A 166 4.80 -3.06 16.49
C ALA A 166 5.33 -1.63 16.27
N VAL A 167 4.47 -0.74 15.80
CA VAL A 167 4.83 0.67 15.60
C VAL A 167 4.47 1.44 16.87
N GLU A 168 5.45 1.63 17.75
CA GLU A 168 5.26 2.36 19.02
C GLU A 168 4.71 3.78 18.83
N GLU A 169 5.03 4.43 17.70
CA GLU A 169 4.62 5.81 17.37
C GLU A 169 3.24 5.89 16.69
N SER A 170 2.45 4.81 16.70
CA SER A 170 1.14 4.80 16.06
C SER A 170 0.08 5.49 16.93
N TYR A 171 -0.51 6.57 16.41
CA TYR A 171 -1.53 7.36 17.13
C TYR A 171 -2.85 6.59 17.28
N SER A 172 -3.17 5.71 16.34
CA SER A 172 -4.44 4.97 16.31
C SER A 172 -4.28 3.45 16.27
N GLY A 173 -3.19 2.94 15.67
CA GLY A 173 -2.89 1.51 15.62
C GLY A 173 -3.90 0.66 14.83
N ASN A 174 -4.78 1.27 14.04
CA ASN A 174 -5.98 0.63 13.48
C ASN A 174 -5.75 -0.22 12.23
N TYR A 175 -4.51 -0.34 11.74
CA TYR A 175 -4.21 -1.09 10.53
C TYR A 175 -2.96 -1.95 10.70
N ILE A 176 -3.04 -3.14 10.14
CA ILE A 176 -1.91 -4.07 10.04
C ILE A 176 -1.50 -4.10 8.58
N VAL A 177 -0.23 -3.79 8.31
CA VAL A 177 0.32 -3.80 6.95
C VAL A 177 1.32 -4.94 6.85
N VAL A 178 1.03 -5.88 5.96
CA VAL A 178 1.94 -6.97 5.59
C VAL A 178 2.51 -6.64 4.22
N PHE A 179 3.82 -6.69 4.05
CA PHE A 179 4.44 -6.39 2.77
C PHE A 179 5.64 -7.28 2.47
N ASP A 180 5.83 -7.50 1.18
CA ASP A 180 7.08 -7.95 0.59
C ASP A 180 7.74 -6.72 -0.05
N PRO A 181 8.86 -6.22 0.51
CA PRO A 181 9.47 -4.99 0.04
C PRO A 181 10.01 -5.13 -1.38
N LEU A 182 10.46 -6.33 -1.78
CA LEU A 182 11.06 -6.55 -3.09
C LEU A 182 11.02 -8.03 -3.52
N ASP A 183 9.94 -8.40 -4.19
CA ASP A 183 9.79 -9.71 -4.82
C ASP A 183 10.66 -9.84 -6.07
N GLY A 184 11.35 -10.98 -6.20
CA GLY A 184 12.25 -11.29 -7.31
C GLY A 184 13.55 -10.48 -7.28
N SER A 185 14.10 -10.18 -6.10
CA SER A 185 15.38 -9.47 -5.98
C SER A 185 16.54 -10.22 -6.67
N SER A 186 16.45 -11.55 -6.75
CA SER A 186 17.31 -12.44 -7.54
C SER A 186 17.48 -11.96 -8.99
N ASN A 187 16.44 -11.37 -9.59
CA ASN A 187 16.36 -10.93 -10.98
C ASN A 187 17.02 -9.57 -11.28
N ILE A 188 17.37 -8.79 -10.24
CA ILE A 188 17.92 -7.44 -10.43
C ILE A 188 19.25 -7.48 -11.19
N ASP A 189 20.10 -8.48 -10.91
CA ASP A 189 21.41 -8.62 -11.56
C ASP A 189 21.26 -8.98 -13.05
N ALA A 190 20.12 -9.56 -13.43
CA ALA A 190 19.77 -9.86 -14.82
C ALA A 190 19.00 -8.71 -15.52
N ALA A 191 18.81 -7.58 -14.84
CA ALA A 191 18.03 -6.44 -15.32
C ALA A 191 16.59 -6.80 -15.73
N VAL A 192 15.99 -7.78 -15.04
CA VAL A 192 14.59 -8.20 -15.22
C VAL A 192 13.70 -7.47 -14.21
N SER A 193 12.39 -7.43 -14.47
CA SER A 193 11.41 -6.75 -13.61
C SER A 193 11.34 -7.36 -12.20
N THR A 194 11.17 -6.49 -11.21
CA THR A 194 10.94 -6.80 -9.78
C THR A 194 9.73 -5.97 -9.28
N GLY A 195 9.29 -6.11 -8.04
CA GLY A 195 8.14 -5.36 -7.51
C GLY A 195 7.96 -5.52 -6.01
N SER A 196 7.15 -4.65 -5.41
CA SER A 196 6.74 -4.79 -4.00
C SER A 196 5.29 -5.27 -3.93
N ILE A 197 4.94 -6.08 -2.94
CA ILE A 197 3.58 -6.58 -2.71
C ILE A 197 3.14 -6.14 -1.32
N PHE A 198 1.87 -5.78 -1.15
CA PHE A 198 1.34 -5.41 0.16
C PHE A 198 -0.11 -5.83 0.35
N GLY A 199 -0.47 -6.09 1.60
CA GLY A 199 -1.82 -6.33 2.08
C GLY A 199 -2.09 -5.53 3.35
N ILE A 200 -3.31 -5.02 3.48
CA ILE A 200 -3.74 -4.22 4.63
C ILE A 200 -4.95 -4.90 5.26
N TYR A 201 -4.84 -5.17 6.56
CA TYR A 201 -5.86 -5.82 7.37
C TYR A 201 -6.38 -4.86 8.45
N SER A 202 -7.62 -5.09 8.86
CA SER A 202 -8.14 -4.55 10.12
C SER A 202 -7.59 -5.38 11.28
N PRO A 203 -7.19 -4.80 12.41
CA PRO A 203 -7.01 -5.55 13.63
C PRO A 203 -8.36 -6.19 14.03
N ASN A 204 -8.32 -7.41 14.55
CA ASN A 204 -9.51 -8.07 15.09
C ASN A 204 -9.70 -7.66 16.56
N ASP A 205 -10.92 -7.28 16.93
CA ASP A 205 -11.29 -6.92 18.31
C ASP A 205 -11.01 -8.06 19.32
N GLU A 206 -11.14 -9.33 18.90
CA GLU A 206 -10.90 -10.51 19.76
C GLU A 206 -9.42 -10.69 20.14
N CYS A 207 -8.50 -10.06 19.41
CA CYS A 207 -7.07 -10.10 19.72
C CYS A 207 -6.61 -8.90 20.58
N LEU A 208 -7.53 -7.98 20.89
CA LEU A 208 -7.40 -6.94 21.91
C LEU A 208 -7.83 -7.44 23.31
N ALA A 209 -7.87 -8.76 23.55
CA ALA A 209 -8.17 -9.33 24.86
C ALA A 209 -7.18 -8.86 25.96
N ASP A 210 -7.73 -8.14 26.93
CA ASP A 210 -7.21 -7.74 28.25
C ASP A 210 -5.77 -7.22 28.36
N VAL A 211 -5.65 -5.89 28.25
CA VAL A 211 -4.66 -5.12 29.01
C VAL A 211 -5.09 -5.17 30.49
N GLY A 212 -4.83 -6.28 31.19
CA GLY A 212 -5.35 -6.38 32.56
C GLY A 212 -4.90 -7.51 33.48
N ASN A 213 -4.30 -8.60 33.01
CA ASN A 213 -3.82 -9.63 33.93
C ASN A 213 -2.41 -10.08 33.57
N GLU A 214 -1.49 -9.66 34.43
CA GLU A 214 -0.18 -10.27 34.59
C GLU A 214 -0.37 -11.77 34.87
N SER A 215 0.01 -12.61 33.92
CA SER A 215 0.26 -14.02 34.17
C SER A 215 1.70 -14.33 33.76
N ASP A 216 2.52 -14.59 34.78
CA ASP A 216 3.93 -14.91 34.71
C ASP A 216 4.19 -16.23 33.96
N ASP A 217 4.63 -16.17 32.70
CA ASP A 217 5.31 -17.27 32.00
C ASP A 217 6.49 -16.71 31.18
N PRO A 218 7.75 -17.13 31.43
CA PRO A 218 8.93 -16.49 30.86
C PRO A 218 9.37 -17.10 29.52
N THR A 219 8.47 -17.21 28.54
CA THR A 219 8.78 -17.78 27.21
C THR A 219 8.26 -16.93 26.05
N LEU A 220 9.17 -16.14 25.45
CA LEU A 220 8.96 -15.14 24.37
C LEU A 220 7.92 -14.06 24.74
N GLY A 221 8.34 -12.79 24.69
CA GLY A 221 7.56 -11.68 25.25
C GLY A 221 6.12 -11.65 24.72
N THR A 222 5.15 -11.59 25.63
CA THR A 222 3.71 -11.68 25.38
C THR A 222 3.19 -10.75 24.27
N GLU A 223 3.94 -9.68 23.96
CA GLU A 223 3.66 -8.72 22.89
C GLU A 223 3.99 -9.26 21.49
N GLU A 224 5.08 -10.03 21.33
CA GLU A 224 5.52 -10.60 20.05
C GLU A 224 4.54 -11.67 19.56
N GLN A 225 4.09 -12.54 20.46
CA GLN A 225 3.07 -13.56 20.17
C GLN A 225 1.72 -12.93 19.79
N ARG A 226 1.34 -11.83 20.45
CA ARG A 226 0.13 -11.07 20.13
C ARG A 226 0.22 -10.41 18.75
N CYS A 227 1.40 -9.90 18.40
CA CYS A 227 1.70 -9.29 17.12
C CYS A 227 1.60 -10.32 15.96
N ILE A 228 2.15 -11.52 16.16
CA ILE A 228 2.10 -12.61 15.18
C ILE A 228 0.65 -13.07 14.93
N VAL A 229 -0.15 -13.28 15.99
CA VAL A 229 -1.55 -13.70 15.84
C VAL A 229 -2.39 -12.62 15.12
N ASN A 230 -2.12 -11.34 15.41
CA ASN A 230 -2.77 -10.23 14.74
C ASN A 230 -2.44 -10.15 13.24
N VAL A 231 -1.23 -10.53 12.84
CA VAL A 231 -0.78 -10.57 11.44
C VAL A 231 -1.31 -11.79 10.69
N CYS A 232 -1.39 -12.94 11.37
CA CYS A 232 -1.84 -14.22 10.78
C CYS A 232 -3.37 -14.28 10.60
N GLN A 233 -3.93 -13.34 9.84
CA GLN A 233 -5.36 -13.33 9.53
C GLN A 233 -5.66 -14.06 8.21
N PRO A 234 -6.85 -14.68 8.09
CA PRO A 234 -7.32 -15.18 6.81
C PRO A 234 -7.42 -14.06 5.77
N GLY A 235 -7.12 -14.36 4.51
CA GLY A 235 -7.25 -13.41 3.40
C GLY A 235 -8.68 -12.85 3.19
N SER A 236 -9.69 -13.38 3.88
CA SER A 236 -11.05 -12.81 3.91
C SER A 236 -11.14 -11.47 4.64
N ASN A 237 -10.18 -11.17 5.52
CA ASN A 237 -10.16 -9.94 6.32
C ASN A 237 -9.29 -8.84 5.68
N LEU A 238 -8.84 -9.07 4.45
CA LEU A 238 -8.02 -8.14 3.68
C LEU A 238 -8.87 -6.96 3.19
N LEU A 239 -8.60 -5.77 3.74
CA LEU A 239 -9.33 -4.54 3.42
C LEU A 239 -8.88 -3.98 2.07
N ALA A 240 -7.57 -3.97 1.86
CA ALA A 240 -6.95 -3.48 0.66
C ALA A 240 -5.69 -4.29 0.35
N ALA A 241 -5.37 -4.40 -0.93
CA ALA A 241 -4.19 -5.10 -1.38
C ALA A 241 -3.69 -4.52 -2.69
N GLY A 242 -2.42 -4.72 -2.96
CA GLY A 242 -1.83 -4.25 -4.19
C GLY A 242 -0.41 -4.68 -4.36
N TYR A 243 0.15 -4.26 -5.49
CA TYR A 243 1.56 -4.42 -5.78
C TYR A 243 2.06 -3.23 -6.60
N CYS A 244 3.35 -2.96 -6.50
CA CYS A 244 4.03 -2.00 -7.37
C CYS A 244 5.08 -2.74 -8.19
N MET A 245 4.89 -2.77 -9.51
CA MET A 245 5.83 -3.39 -10.44
C MET A 245 6.88 -2.36 -10.88
N TYR A 246 8.15 -2.73 -10.79
CA TYR A 246 9.31 -1.97 -11.27
C TYR A 246 9.85 -2.63 -12.54
N SER A 247 9.49 -2.07 -13.69
CA SER A 247 9.91 -2.57 -15.01
C SER A 247 10.24 -1.38 -15.93
N SER A 248 10.12 -1.59 -17.25
CA SER A 248 10.14 -0.51 -18.27
C SER A 248 9.18 0.65 -17.96
N SER A 249 8.15 0.40 -17.16
CA SER A 249 7.31 1.40 -16.51
C SER A 249 7.06 0.98 -15.07
N VAL A 250 6.77 1.95 -14.20
CA VAL A 250 6.42 1.70 -12.81
C VAL A 250 4.91 1.73 -12.66
N ILE A 251 4.32 0.60 -12.28
CA ILE A 251 2.87 0.40 -12.25
C ILE A 251 2.44 0.04 -10.84
N PHE A 252 1.56 0.85 -10.26
CA PHE A 252 0.96 0.63 -8.96
C PHE A 252 -0.47 0.10 -9.16
N VAL A 253 -0.73 -1.13 -8.74
CA VAL A 253 -2.04 -1.78 -8.85
C VAL A 253 -2.63 -1.87 -7.46
N LEU A 254 -3.89 -1.43 -7.32
CA LEU A 254 -4.57 -1.33 -6.04
C LEU A 254 -6.01 -1.86 -6.14
N THR A 255 -6.43 -2.59 -5.11
CA THR A 255 -7.82 -2.87 -4.80
C THR A 255 -8.11 -2.48 -3.35
N ILE A 256 -9.29 -1.90 -3.13
CA ILE A 256 -9.88 -1.58 -1.81
C ILE A 256 -11.20 -2.36 -1.62
N GLY A 257 -11.30 -3.54 -2.24
CA GLY A 257 -12.49 -4.40 -2.24
C GLY A 257 -13.54 -4.09 -3.32
N LYS A 258 -13.42 -2.96 -4.02
CA LYS A 258 -14.39 -2.51 -5.06
C LYS A 258 -13.73 -2.34 -6.44
N GLY A 259 -13.24 -3.43 -7.00
CA GLY A 259 -12.58 -3.43 -8.30
C GLY A 259 -11.07 -3.17 -8.20
N VAL A 260 -10.40 -3.30 -9.35
CA VAL A 260 -8.94 -3.15 -9.47
C VAL A 260 -8.62 -1.91 -10.27
N PHE A 261 -7.71 -1.08 -9.75
CA PHE A 261 -7.30 0.17 -10.35
C PHE A 261 -5.80 0.14 -10.62
N VAL A 262 -5.41 0.65 -11.78
CA VAL A 262 -4.02 0.68 -12.23
C VAL A 262 -3.57 2.11 -12.37
N PHE A 263 -2.49 2.44 -11.69
CA PHE A 263 -1.84 3.73 -11.75
C PHE A 263 -0.44 3.58 -12.33
N THR A 264 -0.08 4.45 -13.26
CA THR A 264 1.25 4.49 -13.88
C THR A 264 2.01 5.69 -13.34
N LEU A 265 3.24 5.48 -12.88
CA LEU A 265 4.09 6.58 -12.43
C LEU A 265 4.51 7.42 -13.63
N ASP A 266 4.19 8.71 -13.60
CA ASP A 266 4.78 9.69 -14.49
C ASP A 266 6.12 10.16 -13.89
N PRO A 267 7.27 9.82 -14.52
CA PRO A 267 8.58 10.20 -13.99
C PRO A 267 8.85 11.72 -14.08
N MET A 268 8.11 12.47 -14.89
CA MET A 268 8.29 13.92 -15.02
C MET A 268 7.71 14.67 -13.82
N TYR A 269 6.55 14.23 -13.33
CA TYR A 269 5.85 14.87 -12.21
C TYR A 269 6.06 14.14 -10.89
N GLY A 270 6.54 12.89 -10.91
CA GLY A 270 6.69 12.05 -9.73
C GLY A 270 5.36 11.58 -9.17
N GLU A 271 4.31 11.50 -10.00
CA GLU A 271 2.95 11.15 -9.57
C GLU A 271 2.40 9.90 -10.23
N PHE A 272 1.68 9.10 -9.45
CA PHE A 272 0.93 7.96 -9.96
C PHE A 272 -0.37 8.47 -10.59
N VAL A 273 -0.54 8.22 -11.89
CA VAL A 273 -1.71 8.64 -12.67
C VAL A 273 -2.57 7.43 -13.00
N LEU A 274 -3.88 7.53 -12.77
CA LEU A 274 -4.84 6.49 -13.08
C LEU A 274 -4.90 6.25 -14.60
N THR A 275 -4.51 5.05 -15.03
CA THR A 275 -4.48 4.66 -16.44
C THR A 275 -5.52 3.62 -16.79
N GLN A 276 -5.96 2.82 -15.82
CA GLN A 276 -7.03 1.85 -16.02
C GLN A 276 -7.94 1.75 -14.78
N GLU A 277 -9.24 1.85 -15.02
CA GLU A 277 -10.27 1.65 -14.01
C GLU A 277 -10.90 0.26 -14.13
N ASN A 278 -11.23 -0.35 -12.99
CA ASN A 278 -11.97 -1.62 -12.91
C ASN A 278 -11.40 -2.71 -13.83
N LEU A 279 -10.08 -2.93 -13.76
CA LEU A 279 -9.40 -3.94 -14.56
C LEU A 279 -10.07 -5.32 -14.39
N GLN A 280 -10.33 -5.98 -15.51
CA GLN A 280 -10.91 -7.33 -15.57
C GLN A 280 -9.95 -8.27 -16.29
N ILE A 281 -9.59 -9.36 -15.63
CA ILE A 281 -8.85 -10.44 -16.29
C ILE A 281 -9.75 -11.11 -17.34
N PRO A 282 -9.26 -11.35 -18.58
CA PRO A 282 -10.01 -12.11 -19.58
C PRO A 282 -10.40 -13.50 -19.04
N LYS A 283 -11.62 -13.97 -19.37
CA LYS A 283 -12.11 -15.29 -18.92
C LYS A 283 -11.28 -16.46 -19.45
N SER A 284 -10.56 -16.25 -20.55
CA SER A 284 -9.66 -17.23 -21.14
C SER A 284 -8.46 -16.54 -21.77
N GLY A 285 -7.27 -17.13 -21.65
CA GLY A 285 -6.05 -16.69 -22.32
C GLY A 285 -5.22 -17.90 -22.75
N LYS A 286 -4.54 -17.80 -23.89
CA LYS A 286 -3.67 -18.86 -24.43
C LYS A 286 -2.21 -18.66 -24.03
N ILE A 287 -1.97 -18.39 -22.75
CA ILE A 287 -0.65 -18.18 -22.18
C ILE A 287 -0.55 -18.99 -20.89
N TYR A 288 0.57 -19.69 -20.68
CA TYR A 288 0.89 -20.33 -19.40
C TYR A 288 2.27 -19.89 -18.91
N SER A 289 2.46 -19.88 -17.59
CA SER A 289 3.67 -19.41 -16.92
C SER A 289 4.10 -20.40 -15.84
N PHE A 290 5.02 -21.30 -16.19
CA PHE A 290 5.60 -22.31 -15.28
C PHE A 290 7.10 -22.46 -15.55
N ASN A 291 7.88 -22.77 -14.51
CA ASN A 291 9.27 -23.18 -14.67
C ASN A 291 9.36 -24.65 -15.14
N GLU A 292 9.30 -24.88 -16.46
CA GLU A 292 9.39 -26.22 -17.03
C GLU A 292 10.73 -26.96 -16.76
N GLY A 293 11.74 -26.27 -16.22
CA GLY A 293 12.95 -26.93 -15.69
C GLY A 293 12.63 -27.95 -14.58
N ASN A 294 11.53 -27.74 -13.86
CA ASN A 294 11.06 -28.64 -12.79
C ASN A 294 10.13 -29.75 -13.29
N TYR A 295 9.89 -29.89 -14.60
CA TYR A 295 8.91 -30.82 -15.16
C TYR A 295 9.07 -32.27 -14.69
N LYS A 296 10.32 -32.75 -14.53
CA LYS A 296 10.59 -34.12 -14.04
C LYS A 296 10.22 -34.32 -12.57
N LEU A 297 10.15 -33.25 -11.79
CA LEU A 297 9.83 -33.25 -10.36
C LEU A 297 8.33 -33.14 -10.09
N TRP A 298 7.54 -32.78 -11.11
CA TRP A 298 6.10 -32.63 -10.99
C TRP A 298 5.37 -33.96 -10.90
N ASP A 299 4.17 -33.90 -10.32
CA ASP A 299 3.22 -35.01 -10.33
C ASP A 299 2.67 -35.23 -11.76
N ASP A 300 2.16 -36.44 -12.01
CA ASP A 300 1.77 -36.82 -13.37
C ASP A 300 0.54 -36.06 -13.88
N ASN A 301 -0.30 -35.51 -12.98
CA ASN A 301 -1.43 -34.68 -13.40
C ASN A 301 -0.96 -33.34 -13.97
N LEU A 302 0.02 -32.69 -13.31
CA LEU A 302 0.58 -31.43 -13.80
C LEU A 302 1.36 -31.63 -15.09
N LYS A 303 2.13 -32.73 -15.21
CA LYS A 303 2.80 -33.09 -16.47
C LYS A 303 1.81 -33.20 -17.62
N LYS A 304 0.75 -33.99 -17.43
CA LYS A 304 -0.30 -34.18 -18.44
C LYS A 304 -0.95 -32.86 -18.83
N TYR A 305 -1.28 -32.01 -17.86
CA TYR A 305 -1.84 -30.68 -18.13
C TYR A 305 -0.90 -29.84 -19.00
N ILE A 306 0.39 -29.77 -18.65
CA ILE A 306 1.38 -28.99 -19.42
C ILE A 306 1.59 -29.56 -20.83
N ASP A 307 1.56 -30.88 -20.99
CA ASP A 307 1.66 -31.52 -22.30
C ASP A 307 0.44 -31.19 -23.18
N ASP A 308 -0.78 -31.23 -22.62
CA ASP A 308 -2.01 -30.86 -23.32
C ASP A 308 -2.01 -29.38 -23.79
N LEU A 309 -1.33 -28.47 -23.08
CA LEU A 309 -1.21 -27.06 -23.50
C LEU A 309 -0.30 -26.85 -24.72
N LYS A 310 0.63 -27.78 -24.96
CA LYS A 310 1.58 -27.76 -26.08
C LYS A 310 0.95 -28.30 -27.36
N GLU A 311 -0.16 -29.04 -27.25
CA GLU A 311 -0.91 -29.54 -28.39
C GLU A 311 -1.58 -28.39 -29.16
N PRO A 312 -1.41 -28.30 -30.50
CA PRO A 312 -2.10 -27.31 -31.30
C PRO A 312 -3.61 -27.51 -31.25
N GLY A 313 -4.36 -26.48 -30.84
CA GLY A 313 -5.81 -26.50 -30.92
C GLY A 313 -6.32 -26.46 -32.38
N ALA A 314 -7.65 -26.41 -32.57
CA ALA A 314 -8.29 -26.38 -33.90
C ALA A 314 -7.76 -25.31 -34.87
N ASN A 315 -7.18 -24.22 -34.36
CA ASN A 315 -6.61 -23.13 -35.14
C ASN A 315 -5.11 -23.34 -35.48
N GLY A 316 -4.57 -24.54 -35.21
CA GLY A 316 -3.17 -24.91 -35.47
C GLY A 316 -2.14 -24.20 -34.59
N LYS A 317 -2.57 -23.58 -33.49
CA LYS A 317 -1.70 -22.82 -32.57
C LYS A 317 -1.83 -23.35 -31.14
N PRO A 318 -0.71 -23.77 -30.50
CA PRO A 318 -0.70 -24.15 -29.09
C PRO A 318 -0.73 -22.92 -28.17
N TYR A 319 -0.73 -23.14 -26.87
CA TYR A 319 -0.57 -22.06 -25.89
C TYR A 319 0.85 -21.48 -25.97
N SER A 320 0.98 -20.19 -25.67
CA SER A 320 2.29 -19.53 -25.57
C SER A 320 2.87 -19.66 -24.16
N ALA A 321 4.09 -20.18 -24.04
CA ALA A 321 4.83 -20.16 -22.78
C ALA A 321 5.41 -18.77 -22.51
N ARG A 322 5.20 -18.21 -21.32
CA ARG A 322 5.86 -16.98 -20.85
C ARG A 322 6.19 -17.17 -19.38
N TYR A 323 7.47 -17.18 -19.02
CA TYR A 323 7.90 -17.32 -17.64
C TYR A 323 9.03 -16.32 -17.39
N ILE A 324 8.76 -15.31 -16.56
CA ILE A 324 9.75 -14.28 -16.22
C ILE A 324 10.61 -14.73 -15.04
N GLY A 325 10.06 -15.56 -14.14
CA GLY A 325 10.74 -15.97 -12.90
C GLY A 325 10.58 -14.96 -11.76
N PHE A 326 9.41 -14.33 -11.65
CA PHE A 326 9.05 -13.46 -10.53
C PHE A 326 8.64 -14.33 -9.34
N GLY A 327 9.20 -14.09 -8.17
CA GLY A 327 9.23 -15.05 -7.05
C GLY A 327 10.63 -15.59 -6.80
N ARG A 328 10.90 -15.93 -5.54
CA ARG A 328 12.07 -16.69 -5.09
C ARG A 328 12.09 -18.11 -5.68
#